data_AF-A0A2E2XKL5-F1
#
_entry.id   AF-A0A2E2XKL5-F1
#
_cell.length_a   1.000
_cell.length_b   1.000
_cell.length_c   1.000
_cell.angle_alpha   90.00
_cell.angle_beta   90.00
_cell.angle_gamma   90.00
#
_symmetry.space_group_name_H-M   'P 1'
#
loop_
_entity.id
_entity.type
_entity.pdbx_description
1 polymer ?
#
loop_
_entity_poly.entity_id
_entity_poly.type
_entity_poly.pdbx_seq_one_letter_code
_entity_poly.pdbx_strand_id
1 'polypeptide(L)' 'MGQPQATTLVNVDQQNSQSLRQKLLCEITRLERQLEQLKINDTNRDFSQQQTYKEMIHSRKEMLTTLPGTPTQ' A
#
# COMPACT_ATOMS: atom_id res chain seq x y z
N MET A 1 -18.12 33.70 -21.08
CA MET A 1 -17.11 32.68 -21.45
C MET A 1 -16.09 32.66 -20.31
N GLY A 2 -16.19 31.76 -19.34
CA GLY A 2 -15.44 30.49 -19.22
C GLY A 2 -14.40 30.68 -18.08
N GLN A 3 -14.18 29.82 -17.08
CA GLN A 3 -14.33 28.37 -16.90
C GLN A 3 -14.37 28.05 -15.38
N PRO A 4 -15.22 27.12 -14.88
CA PRO A 4 -14.99 26.43 -13.61
C PRO A 4 -14.46 25.01 -13.91
N GLN A 5 -13.15 24.86 -14.09
CA GLN A 5 -12.54 23.55 -14.42
C GLN A 5 -11.59 22.99 -13.35
N ALA A 6 -11.38 23.70 -12.24
CA ALA A 6 -10.44 23.26 -11.20
C ALA A 6 -11.01 22.16 -10.29
N THR A 7 -12.32 22.12 -10.03
CA THR A 7 -12.94 21.22 -9.05
C THR A 7 -13.00 19.75 -9.50
N THR A 8 -13.07 19.49 -10.80
CA THR A 8 -13.17 18.12 -11.33
C THR A 8 -11.86 17.34 -11.22
N LEU A 9 -10.71 18.03 -11.36
CA LEU A 9 -9.38 17.42 -11.31
C LEU A 9 -9.04 16.91 -9.90
N VAL A 10 -9.40 17.67 -8.87
CA VAL A 10 -9.16 17.29 -7.47
C VAL A 10 -9.97 16.05 -7.06
N ASN A 11 -11.20 15.92 -7.58
CA ASN A 11 -12.06 14.78 -7.26
C ASN A 11 -11.56 13.47 -7.90
N VAL A 12 -11.02 13.54 -9.12
CA VAL A 12 -10.42 12.38 -9.80
C VAL A 12 -9.15 11.91 -9.08
N ASP A 13 -8.31 12.84 -8.65
CA ASP A 13 -7.09 12.53 -7.88
C ASP A 13 -7.41 11.86 -6.53
N GLN A 14 -8.46 12.33 -5.86
CA GLN A 14 -8.90 11.77 -4.58
C GLN A 14 -9.52 10.36 -4.73
N GLN A 15 -10.36 10.13 -5.76
CA GLN A 15 -10.91 8.80 -6.05
C GLN A 15 -9.83 7.80 -6.48
N ASN A 16 -8.84 8.27 -7.26
CA ASN A 16 -7.70 7.46 -7.68
C ASN A 16 -6.82 7.09 -6.49
N SER A 17 -6.56 8.05 -5.59
CA SER A 17 -5.80 7.84 -4.35
C SER A 17 -6.49 6.86 -3.40
N GLN A 18 -7.82 6.91 -3.26
CA GLN A 18 -8.59 5.93 -2.48
C GLN A 18 -8.52 4.53 -3.09
N SER A 19 -8.66 4.43 -4.41
CA SER A 19 -8.55 3.15 -5.13
C SER A 19 -7.15 2.54 -5.00
N LEU A 20 -6.11 3.38 -5.09
CA LEU A 20 -4.72 2.97 -4.92
C LEU A 20 -4.45 2.55 -3.47
N ARG A 21 -4.99 3.28 -2.49
CA ARG A 21 -4.93 2.92 -1.06
C ARG A 21 -5.53 1.54 -0.79
N GLN A 22 -6.71 1.25 -1.32
CA GLN A 22 -7.34 -0.06 -1.16
C GLN A 22 -6.51 -1.17 -1.79
N LYS A 23 -5.93 -0.95 -2.98
CA LYS A 23 -5.04 -1.92 -3.63
C LYS A 23 -3.78 -2.18 -2.79
N LEU A 24 -3.15 -1.13 -2.28
CA LEU A 24 -1.97 -1.24 -1.41
C LEU A 24 -2.29 -2.03 -0.14
N LEU A 25 -3.41 -1.74 0.53
CA LEU A 25 -3.88 -2.48 1.70
C LEU A 25 -4.07 -3.96 1.41
N CYS A 26 -4.75 -4.28 0.31
CA CYS A 26 -4.99 -5.67 -0.11
C CYS A 26 -3.67 -6.40 -0.38
N GLU A 27 -2.70 -5.70 -0.99
CA GLU A 27 -1.38 -6.27 -1.28
C GLU A 27 -0.54 -6.44 -0.01
N ILE A 28 -0.58 -5.49 0.93
CA ILE A 28 0.05 -5.62 2.25
C ILE A 28 -0.50 -6.85 2.97
N THR A 29 -1.82 -7.00 3.07
CA THR A 29 -2.45 -8.14 3.74
C THR A 29 -2.05 -9.47 3.08
N ARG A 30 -1.96 -9.51 1.76
CA ARG A 30 -1.52 -10.69 1.02
C ARG A 30 -0.05 -11.03 1.34
N LEU A 31 0.84 -10.04 1.33
CA LEU A 31 2.25 -10.21 1.67
C LEU A 31 2.44 -10.64 3.13
N GLU A 32 1.68 -10.07 4.07
CA GLU A 32 1.68 -10.46 5.49
C GLU A 32 1.27 -11.93 5.65
N ARG A 33 0.22 -12.37 4.97
CA ARG A 33 -0.21 -13.77 4.98
C ARG A 33 0.81 -14.72 4.33
N GLN A 34 1.50 -14.29 3.28
CA GLN A 34 2.59 -15.07 2.68
C GLN A 34 3.79 -15.18 3.63
N LEU A 35 4.14 -14.08 4.30
CA LEU A 35 5.19 -14.06 5.33
C LEU A 35 4.85 -14.97 6.52
N GLU A 36 3.60 -14.94 6.98
CA GLU A 36 3.14 -15.82 8.06
C GLU A 36 3.22 -17.30 7.66
N GLN A 37 2.79 -17.65 6.45
CA GLN A 37 2.95 -19.01 5.93
C GLN A 37 4.42 -19.44 5.84
N LEU A 38 5.32 -18.54 5.39
CA LEU A 38 6.76 -18.81 5.35
C LEU A 38 7.36 -19.03 6.75
N LYS A 39 6.87 -18.29 7.76
CA LYS A 39 7.27 -18.49 9.16
C LYS A 39 6.80 -19.83 9.71
N ILE A 40 5.58 -20.24 9.39
CA ILE A 40 5.00 -21.52 9.86
C ILE A 40 5.74 -22.72 9.26
N ASN A 41 6.25 -22.60 8.03
CA ASN A 41 6.97 -23.68 7.35
C ASN A 41 8.42 -23.88 7.87
N ASP A 42 8.81 -23.23 8.97
CA ASP A 42 10.04 -23.37 9.79
C ASP A 42 11.26 -23.93 9.05
N THR A 43 11.54 -23.38 7.88
CA THR A 43 12.74 -23.72 7.14
C THR A 43 13.68 -22.54 7.38
N ASN A 44 14.72 -22.79 8.20
CA ASN A 44 15.82 -21.87 8.54
C ASN A 44 16.49 -21.19 7.32
N ARG A 45 16.10 -21.60 6.11
CA ARG A 45 16.60 -21.17 4.82
C ARG A 45 15.87 -19.95 4.25
N ASP A 46 14.69 -19.61 4.76
CA ASP A 46 13.85 -18.56 4.18
C ASP A 46 13.97 -17.19 4.88
N PHE A 47 14.89 -17.00 5.82
CA PHE A 47 15.09 -15.69 6.49
C PHE A 47 15.32 -14.55 5.50
N SER A 48 16.10 -14.77 4.44
CA SER A 48 16.30 -13.78 3.39
C SER A 48 14.99 -13.44 2.67
N GLN A 49 14.17 -14.45 2.35
CA GLN A 49 12.86 -14.22 1.74
C GLN A 49 11.91 -13.50 2.70
N GLN A 50 11.84 -13.93 3.97
CA GLN A 50 11.05 -13.29 5.01
C GLN A 50 11.43 -11.81 5.18
N GLN A 51 12.73 -11.51 5.12
CA GLN A 51 13.22 -10.14 5.15
C GLN A 51 12.78 -9.37 3.91
N THR A 52 12.88 -9.94 2.70
CA THR A 52 12.36 -9.31 1.47
C THR A 52 10.85 -9.03 1.57
N TYR A 53 10.05 -9.95 2.10
CA TYR A 53 8.61 -9.72 2.32
C TYR A 53 8.35 -8.59 3.31
N LYS A 54 9.10 -8.52 4.41
CA LYS A 54 9.01 -7.41 5.37
C LYS A 54 9.31 -6.06 4.73
N GLU A 55 10.37 -5.96 3.94
CA GLU A 55 10.75 -4.74 3.21
C GLU A 55 9.66 -4.33 2.22
N MET A 56 9.10 -5.29 1.47
CA MET A 56 8.00 -5.05 0.53
C MET A 56 6.72 -4.56 1.21
N ILE A 57 6.40 -5.09 2.40
CA ILE A 57 5.28 -4.65 3.23
C ILE A 57 5.54 -3.23 3.75
N HIS A 58 6.74 -2.98 4.28
CA HIS A 58 7.13 -1.69 4.82
C HIS A 58 7.05 -0.59 3.75
N SER A 59 7.62 -0.84 2.57
CA SER A 59 7.56 0.08 1.43
C SER A 59 6.11 0.40 1.03
N ARG A 60 5.24 -0.61 0.94
CA ARG A 60 3.82 -0.38 0.61
C ARG A 60 3.07 0.38 1.70
N LYS A 61 3.38 0.15 2.97
CA LYS A 61 2.81 0.92 4.10
C LYS A 61 3.27 2.37 4.05
N GLU A 62 4.54 2.61 3.78
CA GLU A 62 5.11 3.95 3.60
C GLU A 62 4.44 4.67 2.43
N MET A 63 4.27 4.00 1.28
CA MET A 63 3.50 4.53 0.15
C MET A 63 2.06 4.89 0.55
N LEU A 64 1.43 4.07 1.40
CA LEU A 64 0.08 4.32 1.88
C LEU A 64 0.01 5.54 2.80
N THR A 65 1.06 5.78 3.59
CA THR A 65 1.23 6.96 4.45
C THR A 65 1.50 8.23 3.64
N THR A 66 2.25 8.12 2.53
CA THR A 66 2.60 9.26 1.66
C THR A 66 1.51 9.62 0.64
N LEU A 67 0.47 8.78 0.49
CA LEU A 67 -0.66 9.09 -0.39
C LEU A 67 -1.45 10.31 0.11
N PRO A 68 -1.78 11.26 -0.78
CA PRO A 68 -2.60 12.41 -0.43
C PRO A 68 -4.01 11.95 -0.01
N GLY A 69 -4.46 12.41 1.16
CA GLY A 69 -5.76 12.03 1.75
C GLY A 69 -5.67 11.07 2.94
N THR A 70 -4.48 10.76 3.44
CA THR A 70 -4.31 10.35 4.84
C THR A 70 -4.32 11.61 5.70
N PRO A 71 -5.20 11.73 6.71
CA PRO A 71 -4.99 12.74 7.74
C PRO A 71 -3.68 12.37 8.42
N THR A 72 -2.64 13.15 8.15
CA THR A 72 -1.41 13.19 8.93
C THR A 72 -1.82 13.40 10.38
N GLN A 73 -1.66 12.39 11.23
CA GLN A 73 -1.60 12.59 12.68
C GLN A 73 -0.16 12.82 13.09
#